data_AF-A0A7X3P623-F1
#
_entry.id   AF-A0A7X3P623-F1
#
_cell.length_a   1.000
_cell.length_b   1.000
_cell.length_c   1.000
_cell.angle_alpha   90.00
_cell.angle_beta   90.00
_cell.angle_gamma   90.00
#
_symmetry.space_group_name_H-M   'P 1'
#
loop_
_entity.id
_entity.type
_entity.pdbx_description
1 polymer ?
#
loop_
_entity_poly.entity_id
_entity_poly.type
_entity_poly.pdbx_seq_one_letter_code
_entity_poly.pdbx_strand_id
1 'polypeptide(L)' 'MLNIFIPTSPNPTTGWYALVAEKDVKTLDIPVDMAFRTIISAGILSPDQKPSDLSEGLYPQGQTISYSPSGGA' A
#
# COMPACT_ATOMS: atom_id res chain seq x y z
N MET A 1 -12.89 17.96 9.56
CA MET A 1 -13.64 16.86 8.90
C MET A 1 -12.82 16.45 7.70
N LEU A 2 -12.60 15.16 7.50
CA LEU A 2 -11.80 14.60 6.42
C LEU A 2 -12.69 13.90 5.39
N ASN A 3 -12.29 14.06 4.14
CA ASN A 3 -12.87 13.44 2.95
C ASN A 3 -12.10 12.15 2.65
N ILE A 4 -12.66 11.01 3.02
CA ILE A 4 -11.96 9.71 2.92
C ILE A 4 -12.65 8.84 1.88
N PHE A 5 -11.89 8.40 0.88
CA PHE A 5 -12.29 7.34 -0.03
C PHE A 5 -11.81 5.99 0.50
N ILE A 6 -12.71 5.02 0.61
CA ILE A 6 -12.44 3.67 1.09
C ILE A 6 -12.54 2.72 -0.11
N PRO A 7 -11.40 2.36 -0.73
CA PRO A 7 -11.40 1.51 -1.92
C PRO A 7 -11.79 0.08 -1.58
N THR A 8 -12.33 -0.62 -2.57
CA THR A 8 -12.55 -2.07 -2.52
C THR A 8 -11.35 -2.78 -3.12
N SER A 9 -10.92 -3.88 -2.51
CA SER A 9 -9.89 -4.75 -3.09
C SER A 9 -10.52 -5.80 -4.01
N PRO A 10 -9.92 -6.17 -5.16
CA PRO A 10 -8.63 -5.69 -5.69
C PRO A 10 -8.70 -4.43 -6.56
N ASN A 11 -9.88 -3.85 -6.81
CA ASN A 11 -10.03 -2.74 -7.74
C ASN A 11 -10.08 -1.37 -7.02
N PRO A 12 -8.97 -0.59 -7.00
CA PRO A 12 -8.89 0.65 -6.24
C PRO A 12 -9.73 1.80 -6.82
N THR A 13 -10.46 1.58 -7.92
CA THR A 13 -11.35 2.58 -8.51
C THR A 13 -12.76 2.56 -7.91
N THR A 14 -13.15 1.46 -7.27
CA THR A 14 -14.49 1.28 -6.68
C THR A 14 -14.43 1.35 -5.16
N GLY A 15 -15.48 1.86 -4.51
CA GLY A 15 -15.49 1.97 -3.06
C GLY A 15 -16.55 2.90 -2.50
N TRP A 16 -16.35 3.26 -1.25
CA TRP A 16 -17.22 4.15 -0.49
C TRP A 16 -16.55 5.49 -0.26
N TYR A 17 -17.36 6.52 -0.04
CA TYR A 17 -16.87 7.83 0.35
C TYR A 17 -17.47 8.22 1.68
N ALA A 18 -16.62 8.61 2.64
CA ALA A 18 -17.02 8.91 4.00
C ALA A 18 -16.47 10.27 4.46
N LEU A 19 -17.30 10.97 5.23
CA LEU A 19 -16.88 12.15 5.99
C LEU A 19 -16.57 11.70 7.42
N VAL A 20 -15.32 11.88 7.84
CA VAL A 20 -14.84 11.38 9.14
C VAL A 20 -14.25 12.53 9.95
N ALA A 21 -14.46 12.54 11.27
CA ALA A 21 -13.78 13.52 12.12
C ALA A 21 -12.29 13.18 12.19
N GLU A 22 -11.43 14.20 12.15
CA GLU A 22 -9.97 14.01 12.08
C GLU A 22 -9.41 13.25 13.29
N LYS A 23 -10.00 13.44 14.47
CA LYS A 23 -9.64 12.73 15.70
C LYS A 23 -9.86 11.21 15.64
N ASP A 24 -10.68 10.74 14.71
CA ASP A 24 -11.02 9.32 14.55
C ASP A 24 -10.16 8.65 13.47
N VAL A 25 -9.20 9.37 12.87
CA VAL A 25 -8.31 8.88 11.81
C VAL A 25 -6.89 8.72 12.34
N LYS A 26 -6.26 7.59 11.99
CA LYS A 26 -4.83 7.33 12.25
C LYS A 26 -4.08 7.28 10.92
N THR A 27 -3.12 8.18 10.73
CA THR A 27 -2.22 8.15 9.57
C THR A 27 -1.27 6.95 9.68
N LEU A 28 -1.09 6.24 8.56
CA LEU A 28 -0.13 5.15 8.44
C LEU A 28 1.15 5.67 7.81
N ASP A 29 2.30 5.27 8.37
CA ASP A 29 3.62 5.57 7.83
C ASP A 29 3.99 4.54 6.75
N ILE A 30 3.21 4.51 5.67
CA ILE A 30 3.43 3.61 4.54
C ILE A 30 3.52 4.43 3.24
N PRO A 31 4.40 4.06 2.31
CA PRO A 31 4.41 4.65 0.99
C PRO A 31 3.07 4.42 0.27
N VAL A 32 2.62 5.42 -0.49
CA VAL A 32 1.35 5.37 -1.22
C VAL A 32 1.34 4.19 -2.22
N ASP A 33 2.45 3.93 -2.90
CA ASP A 33 2.57 2.83 -3.85
C ASP A 33 2.44 1.46 -3.17
N MET A 34 2.95 1.32 -1.94
CA MET A 34 2.74 0.10 -1.13
C MET A 34 1.28 -0.10 -0.78
N ALA A 35 0.57 0.95 -0.34
CA ALA A 35 -0.86 0.87 -0.06
C ALA A 35 -1.67 0.42 -1.30
N PHE A 36 -1.36 0.96 -2.48
CA PHE A 36 -1.99 0.53 -3.74
C PHE A 36 -1.68 -0.93 -4.09
N ARG A 37 -0.42 -1.37 -3.94
CA ARG A 37 -0.04 -2.77 -4.16
C ARG A 37 -0.81 -3.72 -3.24
N THR A 38 -1.00 -3.35 -1.98
CA THR A 38 -1.80 -4.12 -1.03
C THR A 38 -3.24 -4.23 -1.46
N ILE A 39 -3.87 -3.11 -1.86
CA ILE A 39 -5.26 -3.14 -2.34
C ILE A 39 -5.38 -4.02 -3.59
N ILE A 40 -4.54 -3.79 -4.61
CA ILE A 40 -4.59 -4.51 -5.90
C ILE A 40 -4.32 -6.00 -5.74
N SER A 41 -3.43 -6.38 -4.83
CA SER A 41 -3.14 -7.78 -4.52
C SER A 41 -4.17 -8.44 -3.60
N ALA A 42 -5.26 -7.75 -3.25
CA ALA A 42 -6.26 -8.20 -2.27
C ALA A 42 -5.65 -8.59 -0.92
N GLY A 43 -4.59 -7.89 -0.50
CA GLY A 43 -3.91 -8.10 0.78
C GLY A 43 -2.81 -9.17 0.77
N ILE A 44 -2.54 -9.81 -0.38
CA ILE A 44 -1.43 -10.79 -0.50
C ILE A 44 -0.08 -10.11 -0.26
N LEU A 45 0.08 -8.88 -0.76
CA LEU A 45 1.23 -8.03 -0.47
C LEU A 45 0.87 -7.10 0.69
N SER A 46 1.33 -7.42 1.90
CA SER A 46 1.13 -6.58 3.08
C SER A 46 2.16 -5.44 3.13
N PRO A 47 1.78 -4.23 3.57
CA PRO A 47 2.75 -3.14 3.75
C PRO A 47 3.82 -3.43 4.81
N ASP A 48 3.57 -4.39 5.71
CA ASP A 48 4.52 -4.83 6.74
C ASP A 48 5.52 -5.89 6.25
N GLN A 49 5.30 -6.47 5.07
CA GLN A 49 6.23 -7.44 4.49
C GLN A 49 7.47 -6.70 3.99
N LYS A 50 8.65 -7.08 4.50
CA LYS A 50 9.89 -6.56 3.91
C LYS A 50 10.05 -7.16 2.52
N PRO A 51 10.60 -6.41 1.55
CA PRO A 51 10.90 -6.96 0.22
C PRO A 51 11.75 -8.25 0.26
N SER A 52 12.55 -8.45 1.33
CA SER A 52 13.32 -9.67 1.58
C SER A 52 12.48 -10.90 1.94
N ASP A 53 11.26 -10.69 2.43
CA ASP A 53 10.35 -11.77 2.85
C ASP A 53 9.57 -12.35 1.66
N LEU A 54 9.66 -11.69 0.51
CA LEU A 54 9.06 -12.10 -0.76
C LEU A 54 10.11 -12.86 -1.59
N SER A 55 10.52 -14.03 -1.12
CA SER A 55 11.39 -14.91 -1.91
C SER A 55 10.65 -15.44 -3.16
N GLU A 56 11.20 -15.04 -4.31
CA GLU A 56 11.18 -15.67 -5.65
C GLU A 56 9.87 -15.96 -6.40
N GLY A 57 8.68 -15.93 -5.77
CA GLY A 57 7.45 -16.41 -6.43
C GLY A 57 6.53 -15.36 -7.06
N LEU A 58 6.59 -14.09 -6.63
CA LEU A 58 5.60 -13.06 -7.00
C LEU A 58 6.16 -11.92 -7.85
N TYR A 59 7.49 -11.80 -7.93
CA TYR A 59 8.14 -10.91 -8.90
C TYR A 59 8.63 -11.79 -10.05
N PRO A 60 8.09 -11.66 -11.28
CA PRO A 60 8.64 -12.38 -12.42
C PRO A 60 10.12 -12.03 -12.52
N GLN A 61 10.97 -13.06 -12.60
CA GLN A 61 12.42 -12.88 -12.69
C GLN A 61 12.73 -11.91 -13.85
N GLY A 62 13.33 -10.77 -13.51
CA GLY A 62 13.72 -9.74 -14.47
C GLY A 62 13.25 -8.32 -14.15
N GLN A 63 12.36 -8.11 -13.17
CA GLN A 63 11.95 -6.76 -12.76
C GLN A 63 12.40 -6.45 -11.33
N THR A 64 13.71 -6.39 -11.12
CA THR A 64 14.28 -5.77 -9.92
C THR A 64 14.02 -4.27 -10.01
N ILE A 65 12.93 -3.80 -9.41
CA ILE A 65 12.80 -2.37 -9.11
C ILE A 65 13.82 -2.12 -8.00
N SER A 66 14.99 -1.62 -8.38
CA SER A 66 16.02 -1.22 -7.46
C SER A 66 15.51 -0.06 -6.61
N TYR A 67 14.96 -0.36 -5.44
CA TYR A 67 14.72 0.63 -4.40
C TYR A 67 16.08 1.00 -3.79
N SER A 68 16.58 2.19 -4.12
CA SER A 68 17.71 2.80 -3.41
C SER A 68 17.13 3.65 -2.28
N PRO A 69 17.35 3.30 -0.99
CA PRO A 69 16.98 4.16 0.11
C PRO A 69 17.96 5.34 0.13
N SER A 70 17.73 6.35 -0.71
CA SER A 70 18.48 7.60 -0.62
C SER A 70 17.92 8.43 0.53
N GLY A 71 18.53 8.32 1.71
CA GLY A 71 18.29 9.28 2.78
C GLY A 71 18.51 8.77 4.20
N GLY A 72 19.65 8.13 4.47
CA GLY A 72 20.17 7.95 5.81
C GLY A 72 21.43 8.76 6.00
N ALA A 73 21.29 9.97 6.53
CA ALA A 73 22.29 10.73 7.30
C ALA A 73 21.58 11.89 8.00
#